data_AF-A0A353DTF3-F1
#
_entry.id   AF-A0A353DTF3-F1
#
_cell.length_a   1.000
_cell.length_b   1.000
_cell.length_c   1.000
_cell.angle_alpha   90.00
_cell.angle_beta   90.00
_cell.angle_gamma   90.00
#
_symmetry.space_group_name_H-M   'P 1'
#
loop_
_entity.id
_entity.type
_entity.pdbx_description
1 polymer ?
#
loop_
_entity_poly.entity_id
_entity_poly.type
_entity_poly.pdbx_seq_one_letter_code
_entity_poly.pdbx_strand_id
1 'polypeptide(L)' 'MSTDKEIEAPIDSDVTISVEMVSKSFGPHKAVSNLSFSIRRGEIVGFLGPNGAGKTSLLR' A
#
# COMPACT_ATOMS: atom_id res chain seq x y z
N MET A 1 -8.39 -20.97 -28.34
CA MET A 1 -9.44 -20.58 -27.37
C MET A 1 -9.13 -21.27 -26.05
N SER A 2 -8.07 -20.82 -25.39
CA SER A 2 -7.80 -21.13 -23.99
C SER A 2 -7.80 -19.78 -23.32
N THR A 3 -8.82 -19.54 -22.53
CA THR A 3 -8.91 -18.34 -21.69
C THR A 3 -7.75 -18.42 -20.72
N ASP A 4 -6.81 -17.49 -20.83
CA ASP A 4 -5.81 -17.22 -19.82
C ASP A 4 -6.59 -16.91 -18.54
N LYS A 5 -6.69 -17.94 -17.69
CA LYS A 5 -7.24 -17.80 -16.36
C LYS A 5 -6.25 -16.90 -15.64
N GLU A 6 -6.59 -15.62 -15.50
CA GLU A 6 -5.90 -14.72 -14.58
C GLU A 6 -5.77 -15.47 -13.26
N ILE A 7 -4.53 -15.87 -12.94
CA ILE A 7 -4.21 -16.44 -11.66
C ILE A 7 -4.29 -15.26 -10.71
N GLU A 8 -5.51 -14.97 -10.26
CA GLU A 8 -5.73 -14.15 -9.09
C GLU A 8 -5.08 -14.93 -7.96
N ALA A 9 -3.81 -14.59 -7.66
CA ALA A 9 -3.08 -15.18 -6.56
C ALA A 9 -4.00 -15.10 -5.34
N PRO A 10 -4.15 -16.19 -4.56
CA PRO A 10 -5.08 -16.20 -3.46
C PRO A 10 -4.75 -15.01 -2.57
N ILE A 11 -5.70 -14.07 -2.46
CA ILE A 11 -5.62 -13.00 -1.49
C ILE A 11 -5.52 -13.72 -0.15
N ASP A 12 -4.32 -13.69 0.45
CA ASP A 12 -4.06 -14.27 1.76
C ASP A 12 -5.20 -13.81 2.67
N SER A 13 -6.06 -14.74 3.11
CA SER A 13 -7.33 -14.43 3.77
C SER A 13 -7.14 -13.66 5.07
N ASP A 14 -5.91 -13.68 5.60
CA ASP A 14 -5.53 -12.93 6.78
C ASP A 14 -5.12 -11.50 6.49
N VAL A 15 -4.89 -11.12 5.23
CA VAL A 15 -4.64 -9.73 4.83
C VAL A 15 -5.92 -8.92 4.99
N THR A 16 -5.87 -7.92 5.87
CA THR A 16 -7.00 -7.04 6.20
C THR A 16 -6.89 -5.67 5.55
N ILE A 17 -5.67 -5.24 5.25
CA ILE A 17 -5.40 -4.00 4.52
C ILE A 17 -4.43 -4.35 3.40
N SER A 18 -4.80 -4.02 2.17
CA SER A 18 -3.90 -4.09 1.01
C SER A 18 -3.79 -2.69 0.40
N VAL A 19 -2.56 -2.24 0.21
CA VAL A 19 -2.21 -0.98 -0.43
C VAL A 19 -1.40 -1.34 -1.66
N GLU A 20 -1.87 -0.89 -2.83
CA GLU A 20 -1.22 -1.21 -4.10
C GLU A 20 -0.91 0.06 -4.89
N MET A 21 0.38 0.24 -5.22
CA MET A 21 0.91 1.29 -6.10
C MET A 21 0.44 2.71 -5.75
N VAL A 22 0.23 2.99 -4.47
CA VAL A 22 -0.31 4.28 -4.02
C VAL A 22 0.73 5.38 -4.18
N SER A 23 0.32 6.48 -4.80
CA SER A 23 1.11 7.71 -4.92
C SER A 23 0.28 8.89 -4.46
N LYS A 24 0.90 9.85 -3.77
CA LYS A 24 0.22 11.05 -3.26
C LYS A 24 1.13 12.26 -3.36
N SER A 25 0.60 13.35 -3.90
CA SER A 25 1.33 14.62 -4.09
C SER A 25 0.55 15.79 -3.51
N PHE A 26 1.28 16.78 -3.01
CA PHE A 26 0.75 18.07 -2.58
C PHE A 26 1.44 19.16 -3.39
N GLY A 27 0.76 19.65 -4.43
CA GLY A 27 1.35 20.55 -5.42
C GLY A 27 2.60 19.91 -6.06
N PRO A 28 3.76 20.58 -6.06
CA PRO A 28 4.99 20.05 -6.65
C PRO A 28 5.65 18.95 -5.80
N HIS A 29 5.24 18.77 -4.54
CA HIS A 29 5.88 17.84 -3.63
C HIS A 29 5.21 16.46 -3.67
N LYS A 30 5.96 15.44 -4.07
CA LYS A 30 5.50 14.04 -4.02
C LYS A 30 5.75 13.46 -2.61
N ALA A 31 4.68 13.27 -1.85
CA ALA A 31 4.74 12.76 -0.48
C ALA A 31 4.83 11.22 -0.42
N VAL A 32 4.16 10.51 -1.33
CA VAL A 32 4.21 9.05 -1.46
C VAL A 32 4.37 8.70 -2.93
N SER A 33 5.23 7.72 -3.25
CA SER A 33 5.49 7.29 -4.63
C SER A 33 5.45 5.78 -4.74
N ASN A 34 4.47 5.27 -5.48
CA ASN A 34 4.31 3.86 -5.85
C ASN A 34 4.48 2.88 -4.66
N LEU A 35 3.82 3.16 -3.54
CA LEU A 35 3.93 2.36 -2.33
C LEU A 35 2.94 1.19 -2.39
N SER A 36 3.45 -0.04 -2.27
CA SER A 36 2.65 -1.25 -2.05
C SER A 36 3.03 -1.94 -0.74
N PHE A 37 2.05 -2.34 0.05
CA PHE A 37 2.22 -3.20 1.23
C PHE A 37 0.88 -3.82 1.65
N SER A 38 0.95 -4.88 2.44
CA SER A 38 -0.22 -5.50 3.07
C SER A 38 -0.05 -5.54 4.59
N ILE A 39 -1.18 -5.52 5.30
CA ILE A 39 -1.23 -5.69 6.76
C ILE A 39 -2.18 -6.84 7.06
N ARG A 40 -1.67 -7.82 7.80
CA ARG A 40 -2.45 -8.97 8.27
C ARG A 40 -3.23 -8.66 9.53
N ARG A 41 -4.25 -9.46 9.79
CA ARG A 41 -5.06 -9.38 11.00
C ARG A 41 -4.19 -9.48 12.24
N GLY A 42 -4.29 -8.48 13.12
CA GLY A 42 -3.57 -8.46 14.40
C GLY A 42 -2.17 -7.87 14.33
N GLU A 43 -1.68 -7.47 13.15
CA GLU A 43 -0.41 -6.76 13.03
C GLU A 43 -0.53 -5.31 13.49
N ILE A 44 0.48 -4.84 14.23
CA ILE A 44 0.66 -3.43 14.57
C ILE A 44 1.77 -2.88 13.69
N VAL A 45 1.44 -1.92 12.83
CA VAL A 45 2.38 -1.32 11.87
C VAL A 45 2.68 0.13 12.26
N GLY A 46 3.97 0.45 12.35
CA GLY A 46 4.46 1.82 12.56
C GLY A 46 5.24 2.32 11.35
N PHE A 47 4.91 3.51 10.86
CA PHE A 47 5.68 4.18 9.82
C PHE A 47 6.74 5.08 10.45
N LEU A 48 8.02 4.85 10.13
CA LEU A 48 9.16 5.63 10.63
C LEU A 48 9.84 6.39 9.48
N GLY A 49 10.43 7.54 9.81
CA GLY A 49 11.16 8.37 8.84
C GLY A 49 11.16 9.86 9.22
N PRO A 50 11.99 10.69 8.56
CA PRO A 50 12.13 12.11 8.85
C PRO A 50 10.83 12.89 8.61
N ASN A 51 10.76 14.12 9.13
CA ASN A 51 9.63 15.03 8.84
C ASN A 51 9.51 15.26 7.34
N GLY A 52 8.27 15.23 6.82
CA GLY A 52 8.01 15.34 5.39
C GLY A 52 8.09 14.03 4.59
N ALA A 53 8.52 12.90 5.18
CA ALA A 53 8.61 11.60 4.48
C ALA A 53 7.25 10.95 4.09
N GLY A 54 6.13 11.66 4.20
CA GLY A 54 4.82 11.14 3.77
C GLY A 54 4.07 10.25 4.76
N LYS A 55 4.61 9.98 5.96
CA LYS A 55 3.98 9.12 6.99
C LYS A 55 2.51 9.48 7.28
N THR A 56 2.25 10.72 7.71
CA THR A 56 0.89 11.17 8.00
C THR A 56 0.04 11.30 6.74
N SER A 57 0.68 11.58 5.59
CA SER A 57 0.02 11.66 4.30
C SER A 57 -0.49 10.31 3.81
N LEU A 58 0.19 9.23 4.19
CA LEU A 58 -0.21 7.84 3.91
C LEU A 58 -1.38 7.38 4.78
N LEU A 59 -1.48 7.86 6.02
CA LEU A 59 -2.52 7.48 6.97
C LEU A 59 -3.85 8.27 6.82
N ARG A 60 -3.92 9.21 5.87
CA ARG A 60 -5.08 10.09 5.65
C ARG A 60 -5.57 10.05 4.21
#